data_AF-A0A7K1LJE4-F1
#
_entry.id   AF-A0A7K1LJE4-F1
#
_cell.length_a   1.000
_cell.length_b   1.000
_cell.length_c   1.000
_cell.angle_alpha   90.00
_cell.angle_beta   90.00
_cell.angle_gamma   90.00
#
_symmetry.space_group_name_H-M   'P 1'
#
loop_
_entity.id
_entity.type
_entity.pdbx_description
1 polymer ?
#
loop_
_entity_poly.entity_id
_entity_poly.type
_entity_poly.pdbx_seq_one_letter_code
_entity_poly.pdbx_strand_id
1 'polypeptide(L)'
;MPVAVNRIISALEKSDHHFRTLLLQLIMTALIGGLFYAVGTILVTDSIERTTRRLRGLAIRAGLRRDEPSAAEVTSVVLQDAQVAKGWWLVLWMFLPSTLVTIATSAVALLSTDVYAALVVFGTCGCFAVLAIVINVRVAHMSEDLQARYAGAHSTIGAVLRGRSAVVGSWLRDRLNSITDAEFRTVQVRSFRVSTLGLTIVPLTFLLQPVAVSLILTVRGDSMPAGTVVSTMLYAGMIASPASQLGSQLPRLAEASGALRRLKRLGRPETSQGATLGLSRSQEDTSLSSLPVHQPKSGTLFTMAGDLARSYPEVRVHNIDGIIVISGPSGCGKSRVLAQLSAALEDRGWGNQSTLVDQEVSTWGLPIHDYLSTSELGPRARRPRSLEAALEAVDLHEIARDSTLGTRTALELSVGERRRLAIARSLLRAAPISMFDEPLAGLDNERRHMVISRLWELSRESAVVVCGHDVGPWTDTRTIPKPYQQSNRESGPCAEH
;
A
#
# COMPACT_ATOMS: atom_id res chain seq x y z
N MET A 1 -38.86 -17.22 15.39
CA MET A 1 -39.89 -16.82 14.40
C MET A 1 -40.77 -18.00 13.97
N PRO A 2 -40.28 -19.08 13.32
CA PRO A 2 -41.17 -20.14 12.80
C PRO A 2 -41.98 -20.89 13.88
N VAL A 3 -41.38 -21.14 15.05
CA VAL A 3 -42.10 -21.69 16.22
C VAL A 3 -43.28 -20.81 16.64
N ALA A 4 -43.08 -19.50 16.68
CA ALA A 4 -44.13 -18.54 17.05
C ALA A 4 -45.23 -18.49 15.98
N VAL A 5 -44.85 -18.51 14.69
CA VAL A 5 -45.80 -18.58 13.57
C VAL A 5 -46.64 -19.86 13.63
N ASN A 6 -46.02 -21.02 13.89
CA ASN A 6 -46.75 -22.28 14.07
C ASN A 6 -47.80 -22.14 15.18
N ARG A 7 -47.39 -21.62 16.35
CA ARG A 7 -48.29 -21.39 17.49
C ARG A 7 -49.38 -20.37 17.21
N ILE A 8 -49.10 -19.30 16.46
CA ILE A 8 -50.09 -18.28 16.10
C ILE A 8 -51.13 -18.86 15.14
N ILE A 9 -50.70 -19.60 14.11
CA ILE A 9 -51.60 -20.23 13.14
C ILE A 9 -52.51 -21.25 13.83
N SER A 10 -51.97 -22.02 14.78
CA SER A 10 -52.76 -22.96 15.58
C SER A 10 -53.58 -22.30 16.71
N ALA A 11 -53.23 -21.09 17.16
CA ALA A 11 -53.97 -20.34 18.18
C ALA A 11 -55.01 -19.35 17.62
N LEU A 12 -54.95 -18.98 16.34
CA LEU A 12 -56.01 -18.24 15.64
C LEU A 12 -57.34 -19.02 15.64
N GLU A 13 -57.32 -20.32 15.96
CA GLU A 13 -58.50 -21.13 16.22
C GLU A 13 -59.04 -20.98 17.67
N LYS A 14 -58.27 -20.44 18.64
CA LYS A 14 -58.65 -20.39 20.07
C LYS A 14 -58.10 -19.15 20.83
N SER A 15 -58.91 -18.08 20.83
CA SER A 15 -58.93 -16.91 21.76
C SER A 15 -57.85 -15.80 21.64
N ASP A 16 -58.28 -14.58 21.99
CA ASP A 16 -57.63 -13.28 21.73
C ASP A 16 -56.46 -12.94 22.70
N HIS A 17 -56.41 -13.55 23.89
CA HIS A 17 -55.40 -13.21 24.92
C HIS A 17 -54.02 -13.82 24.64
N HIS A 18 -53.97 -15.03 24.07
CA HIS A 18 -52.73 -15.71 23.67
C HIS A 18 -51.98 -14.96 22.56
N PHE A 19 -52.72 -14.29 21.68
CA PHE A 19 -52.17 -13.54 20.56
C PHE A 19 -51.32 -12.35 21.04
N ARG A 20 -51.80 -11.59 22.05
CA ARG A 20 -51.07 -10.44 22.61
C ARG A 20 -49.74 -10.83 23.24
N THR A 21 -49.71 -11.93 24.00
CA THR A 21 -48.47 -12.46 24.59
C THR A 21 -47.46 -12.92 23.54
N LEU A 22 -47.91 -13.58 22.46
CA LEU A 22 -47.05 -14.01 21.36
C LEU A 22 -46.47 -12.82 20.59
N LEU A 23 -47.28 -11.78 20.35
CA LEU A 23 -46.84 -10.55 19.70
C LEU A 23 -45.77 -9.82 20.52
N LEU A 24 -45.98 -9.69 21.84
CA LEU A 24 -44.98 -9.10 22.74
C LEU A 24 -43.67 -9.90 22.73
N GLN A 25 -43.76 -11.23 22.75
CA GLN A 25 -42.57 -12.09 22.68
C GLN A 25 -41.82 -11.89 21.34
N LEU A 26 -42.54 -11.75 20.23
CA LEU A 26 -41.96 -11.49 18.90
C LEU A 26 -41.20 -10.16 18.86
N ILE A 27 -41.81 -9.08 19.37
CA ILE A 27 -41.24 -7.74 19.44
C ILE A 27 -39.99 -7.74 20.32
N MET A 28 -40.08 -8.34 21.52
CA MET A 28 -38.93 -8.43 22.44
C MET A 28 -37.78 -9.22 21.83
N THR A 29 -38.06 -10.33 21.14
CA THR A 29 -37.03 -11.13 20.46
C THR A 29 -36.37 -10.32 19.33
N ALA A 30 -37.15 -9.54 18.57
CA ALA A 30 -36.63 -8.68 17.52
C ALA A 30 -35.77 -7.54 18.07
N LEU A 31 -36.19 -6.88 19.16
CA LEU A 31 -35.43 -5.83 19.82
C LEU A 31 -34.10 -6.34 20.39
N ILE A 32 -34.15 -7.47 21.11
CA ILE A 32 -32.94 -8.10 21.66
C ILE A 32 -32.01 -8.52 20.52
N GLY A 33 -32.54 -9.18 19.48
CA GLY A 33 -31.76 -9.58 18.30
C GLY A 33 -31.12 -8.39 17.58
N GLY A 34 -31.86 -7.30 17.41
CA GLY A 34 -31.37 -6.06 16.81
C GLY A 34 -30.26 -5.40 17.64
N LEU A 35 -30.40 -5.39 18.97
CA LEU A 35 -29.37 -4.87 19.88
C LEU A 35 -28.09 -5.72 19.82
N PHE A 36 -28.21 -7.05 19.88
CA PHE A 36 -27.07 -7.96 19.74
C PHE A 36 -26.38 -7.80 18.39
N TYR A 37 -27.14 -7.65 17.30
CA TYR A 37 -26.59 -7.41 15.97
C TYR A 37 -25.83 -6.08 15.90
N ALA A 38 -26.39 -5.00 16.45
CA ALA A 38 -25.75 -3.68 16.46
C ALA A 38 -24.44 -3.69 17.28
N VAL A 39 -24.48 -4.20 18.51
CA VAL A 39 -23.30 -4.31 19.39
C VAL A 39 -22.24 -5.21 18.76
N GLY A 40 -22.65 -6.37 18.23
CA GLY A 40 -21.76 -7.30 17.54
C GLY A 40 -21.07 -6.65 16.34
N THR A 41 -21.81 -5.89 15.53
CA THR A 41 -21.27 -5.20 14.36
C THR A 41 -20.22 -4.15 14.76
N ILE A 42 -20.48 -3.38 15.82
CA ILE A 42 -19.53 -2.36 16.32
C ILE A 42 -18.23 -3.01 16.79
N LEU A 43 -18.33 -4.04 17.66
CA LEU A 43 -17.16 -4.73 18.22
C LEU A 43 -16.32 -5.41 17.14
N VAL A 44 -16.98 -6.08 16.19
CA VAL A 44 -16.31 -6.77 15.09
C VAL A 44 -15.63 -5.76 14.17
N THR A 45 -16.30 -4.66 13.80
CA THR A 45 -15.74 -3.65 12.89
C THR A 45 -14.45 -3.05 13.43
N ASP A 46 -14.39 -2.73 14.73
CA ASP A 46 -13.17 -2.20 15.35
C ASP A 46 -12.04 -3.24 15.39
N SER A 47 -12.34 -4.50 15.72
CA SER A 47 -11.36 -5.60 15.69
C SER A 47 -10.78 -5.82 14.29
N ILE A 48 -11.62 -5.73 13.26
CA ILE A 48 -11.24 -5.84 11.86
C ILE A 48 -10.30 -4.68 11.48
N GLU A 49 -10.66 -3.43 11.82
CA GLU A 49 -9.85 -2.27 11.49
C GLU A 49 -8.49 -2.29 12.16
N ARG A 50 -8.41 -2.76 13.42
CA ARG A 50 -7.13 -2.98 14.12
C ARG A 50 -6.26 -4.01 13.39
N THR A 51 -6.86 -5.11 12.93
CA THR A 51 -6.13 -6.17 12.23
C THR A 51 -5.64 -5.71 10.86
N THR A 52 -6.48 -5.00 10.10
CA THR A 52 -6.11 -4.41 8.81
C THR A 52 -4.97 -3.39 8.96
N ARG A 53 -5.02 -2.52 10.00
CA ARG A 53 -3.92 -1.59 10.30
C ARG A 53 -2.60 -2.32 10.60
N ARG A 54 -2.64 -3.41 11.37
CA ARG A 54 -1.45 -4.24 11.64
C ARG A 54 -0.88 -4.87 10.36
N LEU A 55 -1.73 -5.40 9.49
CA LEU A 55 -1.32 -5.98 8.20
C LEU A 55 -0.67 -4.93 7.30
N ARG A 56 -1.25 -3.73 7.19
CA ARG A 56 -0.65 -2.60 6.45
C ARG A 56 0.72 -2.22 7.02
N GLY A 57 0.83 -2.07 8.33
CA GLY A 57 2.10 -1.73 8.98
C GLY A 57 3.18 -2.81 8.83
N LEU A 58 2.79 -4.08 8.69
CA LEU A 58 3.74 -5.17 8.36
C LEU A 58 4.17 -5.09 6.89
N ALA A 59 3.24 -4.88 5.96
CA ALA A 59 3.55 -4.76 4.53
C ALA A 59 4.47 -3.56 4.23
N ILE A 60 4.22 -2.40 4.86
CA ILE A 60 5.09 -1.21 4.74
C ILE A 60 6.49 -1.51 5.26
N ARG A 61 6.62 -2.09 6.46
CA ARG A 61 7.92 -2.45 7.04
C ARG A 61 8.68 -3.48 6.22
N ALA A 62 7.97 -4.43 5.62
CA ALA A 62 8.57 -5.42 4.72
C ALA A 62 9.06 -4.77 3.41
N GLY A 63 8.26 -3.88 2.82
CA GLY A 63 8.64 -3.15 1.61
C GLY A 63 9.85 -2.24 1.80
N LEU A 64 9.92 -1.51 2.93
CA LEU A 64 11.03 -0.60 3.26
C LEU A 64 12.38 -1.31 3.53
N ARG A 65 12.37 -2.63 3.74
CA ARG A 65 13.60 -3.42 4.01
C ARG A 65 14.23 -4.03 2.76
N ARG A 66 13.62 -3.87 1.58
CA ARG A 66 14.16 -4.38 0.32
C ARG A 66 15.03 -3.30 -0.35
N ASP A 67 16.08 -3.75 -1.04
CA ASP A 67 16.99 -2.87 -1.79
C ASP A 67 16.34 -2.31 -3.07
N GLU A 68 15.45 -3.08 -3.72
CA GLU A 68 14.65 -2.63 -4.88
C GLU A 68 13.19 -3.12 -4.80
N PRO A 69 12.34 -2.57 -3.91
CA PRO A 69 10.92 -2.87 -3.95
C PRO A 69 10.31 -2.22 -5.20
N SER A 70 9.66 -3.00 -6.07
CA SER A 70 8.74 -2.42 -7.04
C SER A 70 7.70 -1.62 -6.28
N ALA A 71 7.76 -0.29 -6.37
CA ALA A 71 6.85 0.59 -5.64
C ALA A 71 5.39 0.21 -5.92
N ALA A 72 5.08 -0.21 -7.15
CA ALA A 72 3.76 -0.72 -7.53
C ALA A 72 3.36 -1.99 -6.77
N GLU A 73 4.28 -2.92 -6.54
CA GLU A 73 4.01 -4.16 -5.80
C GLU A 73 3.68 -3.85 -4.33
N VAL A 74 4.54 -3.07 -3.64
CA VAL A 74 4.30 -2.71 -2.23
C VAL A 74 3.00 -1.91 -2.08
N THR A 75 2.75 -0.96 -2.99
CA THR A 75 1.55 -0.14 -2.99
C THR A 75 0.29 -0.98 -3.20
N SER A 76 0.31 -1.93 -4.15
CA SER A 76 -0.81 -2.84 -4.39
C SER A 76 -1.09 -3.72 -3.17
N VAL A 77 -0.06 -4.22 -2.46
CA VAL A 77 -0.29 -5.03 -1.26
C VAL A 77 -0.83 -4.19 -0.09
N VAL A 78 -0.33 -2.97 0.09
CA VAL A 78 -0.78 -2.10 1.19
C VAL A 78 -2.22 -1.59 0.98
N LEU A 79 -2.57 -1.22 -0.25
CA LEU A 79 -3.89 -0.64 -0.56
C LEU A 79 -4.93 -1.68 -0.93
N GLN A 80 -4.60 -2.66 -1.79
CA GLN A 80 -5.56 -3.62 -2.33
C GLN A 80 -5.65 -4.88 -1.46
N ASP A 81 -4.54 -5.55 -1.19
CA ASP A 81 -4.56 -6.84 -0.46
C ASP A 81 -5.02 -6.69 0.99
N ALA A 82 -4.70 -5.56 1.63
CA ALA A 82 -5.23 -5.25 2.96
C ALA A 82 -6.76 -5.07 2.98
N GLN A 83 -7.35 -4.56 1.89
CA GLN A 83 -8.81 -4.40 1.77
C GLN A 83 -9.50 -5.75 1.49
N VAL A 84 -8.89 -6.60 0.66
CA VAL A 84 -9.37 -7.98 0.46
C VAL A 84 -9.37 -8.74 1.78
N ALA A 85 -8.30 -8.63 2.57
CA ALA A 85 -8.21 -9.24 3.89
C ALA A 85 -9.28 -8.70 4.85
N LYS A 86 -9.56 -7.39 4.81
CA LYS A 86 -10.66 -6.76 5.58
C LYS A 86 -12.02 -7.37 5.22
N GLY A 87 -12.31 -7.49 3.92
CA GLY A 87 -13.56 -8.08 3.43
C GLY A 87 -13.75 -9.53 3.88
N TRP A 88 -12.68 -10.32 3.85
CA TRP A 88 -12.72 -11.71 4.33
C TRP A 88 -13.00 -11.82 5.83
N TRP A 89 -12.45 -10.91 6.63
CA TRP A 89 -12.72 -10.85 8.07
C TRP A 89 -14.18 -10.57 8.42
N LEU A 90 -14.87 -9.73 7.63
CA LEU A 90 -16.31 -9.54 7.80
C LEU A 90 -17.08 -10.84 7.56
N VAL A 91 -16.68 -11.62 6.55
CA VAL A 91 -17.30 -12.92 6.27
C VAL A 91 -17.04 -13.90 7.41
N LEU A 92 -15.81 -13.99 7.90
CA LEU A 92 -15.43 -14.94 8.95
C LEU A 92 -16.10 -14.65 10.30
N TRP A 93 -16.26 -13.38 10.66
CA TRP A 93 -16.79 -13.01 11.98
C TRP A 93 -18.29 -12.74 12.00
N MET A 94 -18.86 -12.22 10.91
CA MET A 94 -20.27 -11.83 10.89
C MET A 94 -21.13 -12.86 10.16
N PHE A 95 -20.67 -13.32 8.99
CA PHE A 95 -21.48 -14.16 8.12
C PHE A 95 -21.40 -15.65 8.50
N LEU A 96 -20.21 -16.23 8.65
CA LEU A 96 -20.04 -17.65 8.94
C LEU A 96 -20.70 -18.10 10.26
N PRO A 97 -20.49 -17.43 11.41
CA PRO A 97 -21.11 -17.86 12.67
C PRO A 97 -22.62 -17.73 12.64
N SER A 98 -23.15 -16.63 12.10
CA SER A 98 -24.61 -16.41 12.02
C SER A 98 -25.28 -17.42 11.09
N THR A 99 -24.67 -17.73 9.95
CA THR A 99 -25.18 -18.75 9.03
C THR A 99 -25.13 -20.16 9.63
N LEU A 100 -24.02 -20.54 10.26
CA LEU A 100 -23.91 -21.85 10.94
C LEU A 100 -24.91 -22.00 12.08
N VAL A 101 -25.06 -20.97 12.92
CA VAL A 101 -26.06 -20.97 14.01
C VAL A 101 -27.47 -21.04 13.45
N THR A 102 -27.78 -20.30 12.38
CA THR A 102 -29.09 -20.33 11.74
C THR A 102 -29.40 -21.72 11.18
N ILE A 103 -28.47 -22.31 10.42
CA ILE A 103 -28.64 -23.66 9.88
C ILE A 103 -28.79 -24.69 11.00
N ALA A 104 -27.93 -24.65 12.02
CA ALA A 104 -27.97 -25.60 13.13
C ALA A 104 -29.27 -25.49 13.95
N THR A 105 -29.69 -24.26 14.29
CA THR A 105 -30.93 -24.04 15.04
C THR A 105 -32.17 -24.41 14.24
N SER A 106 -32.21 -24.10 12.94
CA SER A 106 -33.29 -24.53 12.05
C SER A 106 -33.31 -26.05 11.86
N ALA A 107 -32.15 -26.70 11.77
CA ALA A 107 -32.04 -28.15 11.65
C ALA A 107 -32.56 -28.87 12.91
N VAL A 108 -32.15 -28.41 14.10
CA VAL A 108 -32.62 -28.96 15.38
C VAL A 108 -34.13 -28.74 15.53
N ALA A 109 -34.62 -27.54 15.22
CA ALA A 109 -36.05 -27.24 15.30
C ALA A 109 -36.88 -28.12 14.36
N LEU A 110 -36.38 -28.37 13.14
CA LEU A 110 -37.04 -29.21 12.16
C LEU A 110 -37.09 -30.68 12.59
N LEU A 111 -35.96 -31.23 13.07
CA LEU A 111 -35.88 -32.59 13.62
C LEU A 111 -36.80 -32.78 14.83
N SER A 112 -36.94 -31.75 15.66
CA SER A 112 -37.85 -31.78 16.81
C SER A 112 -39.34 -31.69 16.43
N THR A 113 -39.65 -31.23 15.22
CA THR A 113 -41.02 -31.08 14.74
C THR A 113 -41.48 -32.36 14.04
N ASP A 114 -40.72 -32.84 13.05
CA ASP A 114 -40.97 -34.11 12.36
C ASP A 114 -39.70 -34.61 11.66
N VAL A 115 -39.29 -35.83 11.96
CA VAL A 115 -38.04 -36.43 11.46
C VAL A 115 -38.10 -36.70 9.95
N TYR A 116 -39.25 -37.05 9.39
CA TYR A 116 -39.40 -37.36 7.97
C TYR A 116 -39.43 -36.10 7.12
N ALA A 117 -40.17 -35.07 7.57
CA ALA A 117 -40.10 -33.76 6.96
C ALA A 117 -38.66 -33.21 6.99
N ALA A 118 -37.93 -33.44 8.09
CA ALA A 118 -36.52 -33.09 8.19
C ALA A 118 -35.65 -33.81 7.15
N LEU A 119 -35.80 -35.13 6.99
CA LEU A 119 -35.05 -35.91 6.00
C LEU A 119 -35.29 -35.42 4.56
N VAL A 120 -36.54 -35.10 4.21
CA VAL A 120 -36.89 -34.53 2.90
C VAL A 120 -36.21 -33.18 2.70
N VAL A 121 -36.33 -32.29 3.68
CA VAL A 121 -35.73 -30.95 3.62
C VAL A 121 -34.21 -31.01 3.51
N PHE A 122 -33.55 -31.87 4.29
CA PHE A 122 -32.09 -32.04 4.19
C PHE A 122 -31.68 -32.65 2.86
N GLY A 123 -32.42 -33.63 2.35
CA GLY A 123 -32.17 -34.23 1.04
C GLY A 123 -32.30 -33.22 -0.11
N THR A 124 -33.40 -32.46 -0.14
CA THR A 124 -33.62 -31.45 -1.18
C THR A 124 -32.63 -30.30 -1.05
N CYS A 125 -32.45 -29.73 0.14
CA CYS A 125 -31.50 -28.63 0.37
C CYS A 125 -30.06 -29.05 0.08
N GLY A 126 -29.66 -30.28 0.45
CA GLY A 126 -28.34 -30.83 0.15
C GLY A 126 -28.09 -30.96 -1.35
N CYS A 127 -29.06 -31.52 -2.10
CA CYS A 127 -28.99 -31.64 -3.55
C CYS A 127 -28.82 -30.26 -4.23
N PHE A 128 -29.63 -29.28 -3.82
CA PHE A 128 -29.53 -27.93 -4.35
C PHE A 128 -28.27 -27.18 -3.92
N ALA A 129 -27.77 -27.42 -2.70
CA ALA A 129 -26.51 -26.85 -2.25
C ALA A 129 -25.33 -27.37 -3.06
N VAL A 130 -25.27 -28.67 -3.35
CA VAL A 130 -24.24 -29.26 -4.23
C VAL A 130 -24.31 -28.65 -5.63
N LEU A 131 -25.51 -28.58 -6.22
CA LEU A 131 -25.71 -27.96 -7.53
C LEU A 131 -25.25 -26.49 -7.54
N ALA A 132 -25.60 -25.72 -6.51
CA ALA A 132 -25.19 -24.33 -6.36
C ALA A 132 -23.67 -24.19 -6.19
N ILE A 133 -23.02 -25.07 -5.43
CA ILE A 133 -21.56 -25.09 -5.28
C ILE A 133 -20.89 -25.35 -6.64
N VAL A 134 -21.35 -26.35 -7.39
CA VAL A 134 -20.80 -26.67 -8.73
C VAL A 134 -20.93 -25.48 -9.69
N ILE A 135 -22.11 -24.83 -9.72
CA ILE A 135 -22.33 -23.64 -10.54
C ILE A 135 -21.40 -22.50 -10.12
N ASN A 136 -21.32 -22.19 -8.82
CA ASN A 136 -20.47 -21.11 -8.30
C ASN A 136 -18.98 -21.35 -8.57
N VAL A 137 -18.49 -22.59 -8.41
CA VAL A 137 -17.11 -22.96 -8.75
C VAL A 137 -16.84 -22.79 -10.25
N ARG A 138 -17.80 -23.18 -11.10
CA ARG A 138 -17.66 -23.04 -12.55
C ARG A 138 -17.63 -21.57 -12.99
N VAL A 139 -18.47 -20.73 -12.39
CA VAL A 139 -18.46 -19.28 -12.61
C VAL A 139 -17.16 -18.66 -12.12
N ALA A 140 -16.66 -19.08 -10.95
CA ALA A 140 -15.41 -18.56 -10.38
C ALA A 140 -14.22 -18.80 -11.33
N HIS A 141 -14.04 -20.03 -11.83
CA HIS A 141 -12.95 -20.32 -12.79
C HIS A 141 -13.07 -19.52 -14.09
N MET A 142 -14.28 -19.38 -14.63
CA MET A 142 -14.49 -18.59 -15.85
C MET A 142 -14.20 -17.10 -15.61
N SER A 143 -14.43 -16.61 -14.39
CA SER A 143 -14.08 -15.25 -13.98
C SER A 143 -12.57 -15.07 -13.78
N GLU A 144 -11.86 -16.06 -13.23
CA GLU A 144 -10.40 -16.05 -13.09
C GLU A 144 -9.70 -15.99 -14.45
N ASP A 145 -10.11 -16.81 -15.40
CA ASP A 145 -9.54 -16.84 -16.76
C ASP A 145 -9.70 -15.50 -17.48
N LEU A 146 -10.86 -14.85 -17.29
CA LEU A 146 -11.11 -13.49 -17.78
C LEU A 146 -10.18 -12.47 -17.13
N GLN A 147 -10.08 -12.47 -15.80
CA GLN A 147 -9.23 -11.53 -15.08
C GLN A 147 -7.75 -11.67 -15.46
N ALA A 148 -7.26 -12.89 -15.68
CA ALA A 148 -5.89 -13.14 -16.13
C ALA A 148 -5.60 -12.51 -17.50
N ARG A 149 -6.54 -12.59 -18.45
CA ARG A 149 -6.42 -11.93 -19.77
C ARG A 149 -6.41 -10.40 -19.65
N TYR A 150 -7.18 -9.84 -18.71
CA TYR A 150 -7.21 -8.40 -18.44
C TYR A 150 -5.97 -7.87 -17.72
N ALA A 151 -5.33 -8.66 -16.86
CA ALA A 151 -4.14 -8.23 -16.12
C ALA A 151 -3.01 -7.79 -17.06
N GLY A 152 -2.79 -8.51 -18.16
CA GLY A 152 -1.81 -8.15 -19.20
C GLY A 152 -2.19 -6.89 -20.00
N ALA A 153 -3.49 -6.65 -20.22
CA ALA A 153 -3.96 -5.43 -20.86
C ALA A 153 -3.79 -4.21 -19.93
N HIS A 154 -4.14 -4.34 -18.65
CA HIS A 154 -4.01 -3.28 -17.65
C HIS A 154 -2.56 -2.82 -17.45
N SER A 155 -1.60 -3.74 -17.37
CA SER A 155 -0.17 -3.39 -17.26
C SER A 155 0.33 -2.64 -18.50
N THR A 156 -0.20 -2.98 -19.67
CA THR A 156 0.15 -2.32 -20.94
C THR A 156 -0.42 -0.91 -21.02
N ILE A 157 -1.66 -0.69 -20.56
CA ILE A 157 -2.27 0.66 -20.46
C ILE A 157 -1.40 1.59 -19.61
N GLY A 158 -0.94 1.12 -18.45
CA GLY A 158 -0.08 1.91 -17.55
C GLY A 158 1.26 2.28 -18.17
N ALA A 159 1.85 1.37 -18.96
CA ALA A 159 3.09 1.64 -19.70
C ALA A 159 2.88 2.66 -20.83
N VAL A 160 1.78 2.55 -21.57
CA VAL A 160 1.45 3.46 -22.68
C VAL A 160 1.09 4.86 -22.19
N LEU A 161 0.32 4.99 -21.10
CA LEU A 161 -0.03 6.29 -20.52
C LEU A 161 1.20 7.06 -20.03
N ARG A 162 2.24 6.35 -19.56
CA ARG A 162 3.53 6.97 -19.21
C ARG A 162 4.34 7.41 -20.43
N GLY A 163 4.14 6.78 -21.59
CA GLY A 163 4.90 7.05 -22.81
C GLY A 163 4.53 8.33 -23.58
N ARG A 164 3.45 9.05 -23.21
CA ARG A 164 2.95 10.29 -23.86
C ARG A 164 2.96 10.30 -25.41
N SER A 165 2.90 9.15 -26.07
CA SER A 165 2.95 9.09 -27.53
C SER A 165 1.54 9.01 -28.12
N ALA A 166 1.16 10.02 -28.89
CA ALA A 166 -0.14 10.09 -29.56
C ALA A 166 -0.40 8.89 -30.49
N VAL A 167 0.67 8.37 -31.11
CA VAL A 167 0.65 7.18 -32.00
C VAL A 167 0.29 5.90 -31.26
N VAL A 168 0.74 5.73 -30.02
CA VAL A 168 0.40 4.54 -29.23
C VAL A 168 -1.01 4.68 -28.63
N GLY A 169 -1.53 5.90 -28.50
CA GLY A 169 -2.91 6.16 -28.05
C GLY A 169 -3.98 5.66 -29.01
N SER A 170 -3.81 5.81 -30.33
CA SER A 170 -4.77 5.27 -31.33
C SER A 170 -4.71 3.76 -31.41
N TRP A 171 -3.50 3.19 -31.49
CA TRP A 171 -3.30 1.74 -31.43
C TRP A 171 -3.87 1.12 -30.14
N LEU A 172 -3.66 1.77 -28.99
CA LEU A 172 -4.22 1.32 -27.71
C LEU A 172 -5.74 1.38 -27.74
N ARG A 173 -6.33 2.45 -28.29
CA ARG A 173 -7.78 2.58 -28.43
C ARG A 173 -8.37 1.45 -29.27
N ASP A 174 -7.78 1.16 -30.43
CA ASP A 174 -8.24 0.09 -31.31
C ASP A 174 -8.03 -1.30 -30.69
N ARG A 175 -6.90 -1.50 -30.00
CA ARG A 175 -6.61 -2.74 -29.28
C ARG A 175 -7.59 -2.96 -28.13
N LEU A 176 -7.87 -1.93 -27.33
CA LEU A 176 -8.85 -2.00 -26.25
C LEU A 176 -10.23 -2.31 -26.81
N ASN A 177 -10.69 -1.59 -27.83
CA ASN A 177 -11.99 -1.81 -28.48
C ASN A 177 -12.16 -3.24 -29.01
N SER A 178 -11.11 -3.82 -29.60
CA SER A 178 -11.13 -5.20 -30.12
C SER A 178 -11.25 -6.26 -29.02
N ILE A 179 -10.72 -6.00 -27.83
CA ILE A 179 -10.78 -6.91 -26.67
C ILE A 179 -12.11 -6.73 -25.93
N THR A 180 -12.61 -5.49 -25.84
CA THR A 180 -13.80 -5.16 -25.04
C THR A 180 -15.12 -5.60 -25.65
N ASP A 181 -15.24 -5.86 -26.95
CA ASP A 181 -16.58 -6.13 -27.54
C ASP A 181 -16.86 -7.61 -27.83
N ALA A 182 -15.92 -8.36 -28.43
CA ALA A 182 -16.21 -9.72 -28.88
C ALA A 182 -16.00 -10.79 -27.78
N GLU A 183 -14.83 -10.79 -27.14
CA GLU A 183 -14.50 -11.75 -26.09
C GLU A 183 -15.26 -11.45 -24.79
N PHE A 184 -15.37 -10.17 -24.43
CA PHE A 184 -16.07 -9.77 -23.22
C PHE A 184 -17.55 -10.10 -23.28
N ARG A 185 -18.26 -9.74 -24.36
CA ARG A 185 -19.70 -9.99 -24.49
C ARG A 185 -19.98 -11.49 -24.46
N THR A 186 -19.17 -12.31 -25.11
CA THR A 186 -19.38 -13.77 -25.13
C THR A 186 -19.14 -14.41 -23.76
N VAL A 187 -18.06 -14.07 -23.06
CA VAL A 187 -17.77 -14.68 -21.76
C VAL A 187 -18.62 -14.07 -20.64
N GLN A 188 -18.88 -12.76 -20.65
CA GLN A 188 -19.83 -12.14 -19.70
C GLN A 188 -21.24 -12.69 -19.88
N VAL A 189 -21.76 -12.78 -21.11
CA VAL A 189 -23.09 -13.35 -21.35
C VAL A 189 -23.11 -14.81 -20.92
N ARG A 190 -22.04 -15.58 -21.14
CA ARG A 190 -21.94 -16.96 -20.66
C ARG A 190 -21.92 -17.02 -19.12
N SER A 191 -21.15 -16.16 -18.46
CA SER A 191 -21.08 -16.06 -16.99
C SER A 191 -22.41 -15.65 -16.39
N PHE A 192 -23.07 -14.66 -17.01
CA PHE A 192 -24.37 -14.18 -16.63
C PHE A 192 -25.41 -15.29 -16.78
N ARG A 193 -25.47 -15.97 -17.94
CA ARG A 193 -26.38 -17.11 -18.17
C ARG A 193 -26.19 -18.23 -17.15
N VAL A 194 -24.94 -18.61 -16.84
CA VAL A 194 -24.64 -19.62 -15.81
C VAL A 194 -25.02 -19.13 -14.41
N SER A 195 -24.82 -17.84 -14.10
CA SER A 195 -25.25 -17.24 -12.84
C SER A 195 -26.77 -17.15 -12.72
N THR A 196 -27.48 -16.86 -13.82
CA THR A 196 -28.95 -16.86 -13.87
C THR A 196 -29.52 -18.25 -13.58
N LEU A 197 -28.87 -19.32 -14.06
CA LEU A 197 -29.23 -20.70 -13.70
C LEU A 197 -29.07 -20.98 -12.19
N GLY A 198 -28.13 -20.31 -11.52
CA GLY A 198 -28.00 -20.38 -10.06
C GLY A 198 -29.16 -19.71 -9.32
N LEU A 199 -29.61 -18.55 -9.82
CA LEU A 199 -30.74 -17.79 -9.25
C LEU A 199 -32.08 -18.52 -9.36
N THR A 200 -32.26 -19.39 -10.36
CA THR A 200 -33.50 -20.17 -10.53
C THR A 200 -33.59 -21.36 -9.57
N ILE A 201 -32.49 -21.82 -8.99
CA ILE A 201 -32.46 -22.98 -8.06
C ILE A 201 -33.25 -22.70 -6.78
N VAL A 202 -33.06 -21.53 -6.18
CA VAL A 202 -33.71 -21.16 -4.91
C VAL A 202 -35.25 -21.17 -5.04
N PRO A 203 -35.88 -20.45 -5.99
CA PRO A 203 -37.34 -20.50 -6.13
C PRO A 203 -37.86 -21.89 -6.52
N LEU A 204 -37.11 -22.66 -7.32
CA LEU A 204 -37.47 -24.05 -7.63
C LEU A 204 -37.50 -24.93 -6.37
N THR A 205 -36.56 -24.72 -5.45
CA THR A 205 -36.51 -25.40 -4.15
C THR A 205 -37.76 -25.08 -3.34
N PHE A 206 -38.14 -23.80 -3.24
CA PHE A 206 -39.34 -23.36 -2.51
C PHE A 206 -40.65 -23.91 -3.11
N LEU A 207 -40.69 -24.14 -4.43
CA LEU A 207 -41.86 -24.72 -5.11
C LEU A 207 -41.96 -26.24 -4.94
N LEU A 208 -40.86 -26.97 -5.12
CA LEU A 208 -40.86 -28.44 -5.13
C LEU A 208 -40.92 -29.04 -3.72
N GLN A 209 -40.38 -28.36 -2.74
CA GLN A 209 -40.28 -28.86 -1.38
C GLN A 209 -41.62 -29.09 -0.66
N PRO A 210 -42.61 -28.17 -0.68
CA PRO A 210 -43.92 -28.44 -0.10
C PRO A 210 -44.64 -29.60 -0.79
N VAL A 211 -44.46 -29.77 -2.10
CA VAL A 211 -45.02 -30.91 -2.84
C VAL A 211 -44.40 -32.22 -2.35
N ALA A 212 -43.07 -32.26 -2.19
CA ALA A 212 -42.35 -33.44 -1.69
C ALA A 212 -42.75 -33.80 -0.25
N VAL A 213 -42.86 -32.80 0.64
CA VAL A 213 -43.31 -32.99 2.02
C VAL A 213 -44.77 -33.46 2.04
N SER A 214 -45.66 -32.82 1.28
CA SER A 214 -47.09 -33.20 1.20
C SER A 214 -47.28 -34.62 0.66
N LEU A 215 -46.53 -35.01 -0.38
CA LEU A 215 -46.62 -36.35 -0.96
C LEU A 215 -46.24 -37.43 0.05
N ILE A 216 -45.15 -37.25 0.78
CA ILE A 216 -44.69 -38.21 1.81
C ILE A 216 -45.68 -38.32 2.96
N LEU A 217 -46.32 -37.22 3.35
CA LEU A 217 -47.37 -37.24 4.37
C LEU A 217 -48.61 -37.99 3.89
N THR A 218 -49.04 -37.76 2.64
CA THR A 218 -50.19 -38.49 2.07
C THR A 218 -49.94 -39.99 1.94
N VAL A 219 -48.71 -40.41 1.64
CA VAL A 219 -48.34 -41.84 1.57
C VAL A 219 -48.35 -42.50 2.94
N ARG A 220 -48.13 -41.75 4.03
CA ARG A 220 -48.15 -42.28 5.40
C ARG A 220 -49.55 -42.32 6.02
N GLY A 221 -50.53 -41.67 5.43
CA GLY A 221 -51.87 -41.51 6.01
C GLY A 221 -51.92 -40.55 7.20
N ASP A 222 -50.83 -39.84 7.48
CA ASP A 222 -50.74 -38.85 8.56
C ASP A 222 -51.18 -37.46 8.04
N SER A 223 -52.07 -36.80 8.77
CA SER A 223 -52.42 -35.40 8.50
C SER A 223 -51.61 -34.48 9.41
N MET A 224 -50.80 -33.61 8.82
CA MET A 224 -50.09 -32.58 9.58
C MET A 224 -51.00 -31.36 9.77
N PRO A 225 -50.99 -30.73 10.97
CA PRO A 225 -51.59 -29.42 11.17
C PRO A 225 -51.01 -28.42 10.17
N ALA A 226 -51.86 -27.53 9.63
CA ALA A 226 -51.42 -26.52 8.65
C ALA A 226 -50.24 -25.66 9.16
N GLY A 227 -50.21 -25.37 10.48
CA GLY A 227 -49.11 -24.65 11.12
C GLY A 227 -47.76 -25.38 11.04
N THR A 228 -47.77 -26.72 11.11
CA THR A 228 -46.56 -27.54 10.99
C THR A 228 -45.99 -27.47 9.57
N VAL A 229 -46.84 -27.59 8.55
CA VAL A 229 -46.44 -27.47 7.13
C VAL A 229 -45.84 -26.09 6.84
N VAL A 230 -46.47 -25.02 7.32
CA VAL A 230 -45.92 -23.67 7.16
C VAL A 230 -44.59 -23.53 7.87
N SER A 231 -44.45 -24.08 9.08
CA SER A 231 -43.19 -24.01 9.84
C SER A 231 -42.04 -24.77 9.19
N THR A 232 -42.30 -25.96 8.61
CA THR A 232 -41.29 -26.74 7.90
C THR A 232 -40.81 -26.02 6.64
N MET A 233 -41.70 -25.34 5.92
CA MET A 233 -41.35 -24.48 4.78
C MET A 233 -40.48 -23.29 5.20
N LEU A 234 -40.80 -22.65 6.34
CA LEU A 234 -39.97 -21.57 6.88
C LEU A 234 -38.58 -22.05 7.31
N TYR A 235 -38.48 -23.19 8.01
CA TYR A 235 -37.19 -23.77 8.39
C TYR A 235 -36.35 -24.13 7.18
N ALA A 236 -36.98 -24.70 6.15
CA ALA A 236 -36.30 -25.00 4.91
C ALA A 236 -35.68 -23.76 4.25
N GLY A 237 -36.43 -22.65 4.19
CA GLY A 237 -35.90 -21.38 3.69
C GLY A 237 -34.72 -20.86 4.51
N MET A 238 -34.77 -21.02 5.84
CA MET A 238 -33.70 -20.65 6.76
C MET A 238 -32.46 -21.56 6.65
N ILE A 239 -32.58 -22.75 6.06
CA ILE A 239 -31.45 -23.64 5.76
C ILE A 239 -30.91 -23.36 4.35
N ALA A 240 -31.78 -23.30 3.34
CA ALA A 240 -31.41 -23.20 1.93
C ALA A 240 -30.79 -21.84 1.57
N SER A 241 -31.31 -20.73 2.11
CA SER A 241 -30.81 -19.39 1.77
C SER A 241 -29.37 -19.18 2.28
N PRO A 242 -29.04 -19.40 3.57
CA PRO A 242 -27.65 -19.31 4.05
C PRO A 242 -26.71 -20.29 3.36
N ALA A 243 -27.17 -21.52 3.07
CA ALA A 243 -26.36 -22.51 2.37
C ALA A 243 -25.97 -22.05 0.95
N SER A 244 -26.90 -21.45 0.20
CA SER A 244 -26.58 -20.90 -1.13
C SER A 244 -25.65 -19.68 -1.05
N GLN A 245 -25.81 -18.84 -0.02
CA GLN A 245 -24.94 -17.69 0.21
C GLN A 245 -23.51 -18.08 0.62
N LEU A 246 -23.30 -19.22 1.30
CA LEU A 246 -21.95 -19.74 1.58
C LEU A 246 -21.18 -20.03 0.28
N GLY A 247 -21.85 -20.58 -0.73
CA GLY A 247 -21.25 -20.84 -2.04
C GLY A 247 -20.78 -19.57 -2.76
N SER A 248 -21.51 -18.45 -2.57
CA SER A 248 -21.12 -17.16 -3.19
C SER A 248 -19.94 -16.48 -2.49
N GLN A 249 -19.54 -16.92 -1.29
CA GLN A 249 -18.35 -16.40 -0.60
C GLN A 249 -17.05 -17.12 -1.00
N LEU A 250 -17.11 -18.26 -1.70
CA LEU A 250 -15.92 -19.04 -2.09
C LEU A 250 -14.90 -18.24 -2.94
N PRO A 251 -15.30 -17.42 -3.94
CA PRO A 251 -14.34 -16.61 -4.69
C PRO A 251 -13.58 -15.61 -3.81
N ARG A 252 -14.24 -15.02 -2.81
CA ARG A 252 -13.60 -14.08 -1.87
C ARG A 252 -12.57 -14.77 -0.99
N LEU A 253 -12.81 -16.04 -0.61
CA LEU A 253 -11.83 -16.86 0.10
C LEU A 253 -10.59 -17.09 -0.76
N ALA A 254 -10.77 -17.44 -2.04
CA ALA A 254 -9.66 -17.63 -2.97
C ALA A 254 -8.84 -16.34 -3.12
N GLU A 255 -9.50 -15.20 -3.30
CA GLU A 255 -8.89 -13.87 -3.40
C GLU A 255 -8.07 -13.52 -2.15
N ALA A 256 -8.65 -13.70 -0.94
CA ALA A 256 -7.99 -13.46 0.33
C ALA A 256 -6.77 -14.38 0.54
N SER A 257 -6.87 -15.65 0.12
CA SER A 257 -5.74 -16.57 0.16
C SER A 257 -4.60 -16.13 -0.76
N GLY A 258 -4.91 -15.54 -1.93
CA GLY A 258 -3.93 -14.98 -2.85
C GLY A 258 -3.23 -13.75 -2.28
N ALA A 259 -3.99 -12.83 -1.69
CA ALA A 259 -3.49 -11.65 -0.99
C ALA A 259 -2.54 -12.02 0.16
N LEU A 260 -2.91 -12.99 1.00
CA LEU A 260 -2.06 -13.49 2.09
C LEU A 260 -0.76 -14.12 1.58
N ARG A 261 -0.82 -14.86 0.45
CA ARG A 261 0.40 -15.43 -0.18
C ARG A 261 1.34 -14.34 -0.67
N ARG A 262 0.83 -13.25 -1.27
CA ARG A 262 1.64 -12.10 -1.70
C ARG A 262 2.29 -11.39 -0.52
N LEU A 263 1.53 -11.13 0.55
CA LEU A 263 2.05 -10.54 1.77
C LEU A 263 3.13 -11.41 2.41
N LYS A 264 2.97 -12.74 2.41
CA LYS A 264 4.00 -13.69 2.88
C LYS A 264 5.25 -13.67 2.00
N ARG A 265 5.13 -13.45 0.69
CA ARG A 265 6.27 -13.32 -0.23
C ARG A 265 7.06 -12.04 0.05
N LEU A 266 6.38 -10.90 0.25
CA LEU A 266 7.00 -9.64 0.65
C LEU A 266 7.76 -9.74 1.97
N GLY A 267 7.24 -10.54 2.92
CA GLY A 267 7.90 -10.77 4.21
C GLY A 267 9.12 -11.69 4.16
N ARG A 268 9.45 -12.32 3.03
CA ARG A 268 10.67 -13.13 2.90
C ARG A 268 11.84 -12.24 2.46
N PRO A 269 12.97 -12.23 3.20
CA PRO A 269 14.17 -11.54 2.72
C PRO A 269 14.59 -12.16 1.39
N GLU A 270 14.89 -11.34 0.40
CA GLU A 270 15.57 -11.84 -0.79
C GLU A 270 16.98 -12.21 -0.37
N THR A 271 17.31 -13.50 -0.50
CA THR A 271 18.70 -13.92 -0.62
C THR A 271 19.19 -13.36 -1.94
N SER A 272 19.69 -12.12 -1.92
CA SER A 272 20.47 -11.58 -3.03
C SER A 272 21.73 -12.45 -3.16
N GLN A 273 21.73 -13.32 -4.17
CA GLN A 273 22.96 -13.77 -4.81
C GLN A 273 23.53 -12.58 -5.58
N GLY A 274 23.94 -11.54 -4.85
CA GLY A 274 24.83 -10.52 -5.37
C GLY A 274 26.21 -11.13 -5.40
N ALA A 275 26.82 -11.17 -6.59
CA ALA A 275 28.22 -11.46 -6.77
C ALA A 275 29.04 -10.58 -5.82
N THR A 276 29.42 -11.15 -4.67
CA THR A 276 30.46 -10.62 -3.81
C THR A 276 31.75 -10.68 -4.60
N LEU A 277 32.09 -9.57 -5.26
CA LEU A 277 33.48 -9.21 -5.49
C LEU A 277 34.14 -9.22 -4.12
N GLY A 278 35.03 -10.19 -3.93
CA GLY A 278 35.59 -10.56 -2.65
C GLY A 278 36.31 -9.39 -1.99
N LEU A 279 35.72 -8.89 -0.90
CA LEU A 279 36.48 -8.32 0.19
C LEU A 279 36.18 -9.21 1.40
N SER A 280 37.16 -10.06 1.71
CA SER A 280 37.14 -10.96 2.86
C SER A 280 36.66 -10.24 4.12
N ARG A 281 35.48 -10.62 4.59
CA ARG A 281 35.02 -10.28 5.93
C ARG A 281 35.88 -11.09 6.90
N SER A 282 36.92 -10.49 7.47
CA SER A 282 37.56 -11.06 8.65
C SER A 282 36.57 -10.97 9.80
N GLN A 283 36.09 -12.13 10.24
CA GLN A 283 35.40 -12.30 11.50
C GLN A 283 36.39 -11.96 12.62
N GLU A 284 36.24 -10.78 13.20
CA GLU A 284 36.50 -10.60 14.62
C GLU A 284 35.24 -10.05 15.26
N ASP A 285 34.65 -10.89 16.11
CA ASP A 285 33.67 -10.49 17.11
C ASP A 285 34.24 -9.34 17.94
N THR A 286 33.67 -8.16 17.81
CA THR A 286 33.77 -7.15 18.86
C THR A 286 32.47 -6.37 18.95
N SER A 287 31.87 -6.44 20.13
CA SER A 287 30.77 -5.66 20.65
C SER A 287 30.65 -4.26 20.02
N LEU A 288 29.59 -4.09 19.22
CA LEU A 288 29.19 -2.90 18.45
C LEU A 288 28.69 -1.73 19.32
N SER A 289 29.24 -1.55 20.52
CA SER A 289 28.75 -0.56 21.50
C SER A 289 29.74 0.54 21.88
N SER A 290 30.93 0.64 21.28
CA SER A 290 31.85 1.72 21.65
C SER A 290 32.91 2.11 20.62
N LEU A 291 32.61 2.08 19.31
CA LEU A 291 33.45 2.82 18.37
C LEU A 291 33.10 4.31 18.46
N PRO A 292 34.02 5.20 18.86
CA PRO A 292 33.77 6.62 18.76
C PRO A 292 33.77 6.98 17.28
N VAL A 293 32.57 7.08 16.69
CA VAL A 293 32.36 7.50 15.31
C VAL A 293 32.85 8.94 15.17
N HIS A 294 34.16 9.10 14.99
CA HIS A 294 34.78 10.37 14.64
C HIS A 294 34.31 10.70 13.22
N GLN A 295 33.79 11.91 13.06
CA GLN A 295 33.40 12.41 11.75
C GLN A 295 34.63 12.39 10.83
N PRO A 296 34.47 11.99 9.55
CA PRO A 296 35.59 12.06 8.62
C PRO A 296 36.00 13.52 8.46
N LYS A 297 37.29 13.81 8.65
CA LYS A 297 37.85 15.14 8.34
C LYS A 297 37.72 15.38 6.84
N SER A 298 37.65 16.64 6.40
CA SER A 298 37.55 16.99 4.97
C SER A 298 38.65 16.34 4.13
N GLY A 299 39.87 16.16 4.68
CA GLY A 299 40.95 15.43 4.02
C GLY A 299 40.64 13.95 3.74
N THR A 300 39.94 13.26 4.65
CA THR A 300 39.55 11.85 4.45
C THR A 300 38.53 11.70 3.34
N LEU A 301 37.55 12.60 3.28
CA LEU A 301 36.55 12.61 2.21
C LEU A 301 37.17 12.95 0.85
N PHE A 302 38.14 13.86 0.82
CA PHE A 302 38.91 14.18 -0.38
C PHE A 302 39.65 12.95 -0.91
N THR A 303 40.35 12.20 -0.05
CA THR A 303 41.04 10.96 -0.45
C THR A 303 40.05 9.92 -0.98
N MET A 304 38.92 9.70 -0.29
CA MET A 304 37.90 8.74 -0.74
C MET A 304 37.30 9.14 -2.09
N ALA A 305 36.95 10.41 -2.28
CA ALA A 305 36.44 10.91 -3.55
C ALA A 305 37.49 10.79 -4.67
N GLY A 306 38.77 11.08 -4.37
CA GLY A 306 39.87 10.92 -5.31
C GLY A 306 40.08 9.47 -5.73
N ASP A 307 40.10 8.53 -4.78
CA ASP A 307 40.26 7.09 -5.07
C ASP A 307 39.11 6.56 -5.95
N LEU A 308 37.87 7.00 -5.71
CA LEU A 308 36.71 6.66 -6.53
C LEU A 308 36.80 7.31 -7.92
N ALA A 309 37.22 8.58 -7.99
CA ALA A 309 37.38 9.32 -9.23
C ALA A 309 38.47 8.75 -10.15
N ARG A 310 39.47 8.02 -9.64
CA ARG A 310 40.48 7.34 -10.47
C ARG A 310 39.89 6.36 -11.49
N SER A 311 38.69 5.85 -11.23
CA SER A 311 37.97 4.99 -12.19
C SER A 311 37.36 5.78 -13.37
N TYR A 312 37.41 7.11 -13.33
CA TYR A 312 36.81 8.04 -14.30
C TYR A 312 37.85 9.05 -14.79
N PRO A 313 38.45 8.85 -15.98
CA PRO A 313 39.63 9.61 -16.43
C PRO A 313 39.41 11.11 -16.64
N GLU A 314 38.17 11.55 -16.84
CA GLU A 314 37.81 12.96 -17.04
C GLU A 314 37.26 13.65 -15.78
N VAL A 315 37.16 12.93 -14.65
CA VAL A 315 36.71 13.48 -13.38
C VAL A 315 37.90 13.97 -12.58
N ARG A 316 37.85 15.24 -12.16
CA ARG A 316 38.85 15.85 -11.28
C ARG A 316 38.24 16.16 -9.93
N VAL A 317 39.03 16.04 -8.87
CA VAL A 317 38.59 16.35 -7.49
C VAL A 317 39.49 17.45 -6.95
N HIS A 318 38.89 18.54 -6.51
CA HIS A 318 39.56 19.72 -5.98
C HIS A 318 39.16 19.93 -4.52
N ASN A 319 40.07 20.40 -3.68
CA ASN A 319 39.76 20.86 -2.33
C ASN A 319 39.98 22.37 -2.27
N ILE A 320 38.90 23.12 -2.06
CA ILE A 320 38.88 24.59 -2.04
C ILE A 320 38.47 25.01 -0.63
N ASP A 321 39.45 25.32 0.22
CA ASP A 321 39.31 25.73 1.63
C ASP A 321 38.21 24.98 2.41
N GLY A 322 38.15 23.65 2.26
CA GLY A 322 37.23 22.78 2.98
C GLY A 322 35.99 22.34 2.21
N ILE A 323 35.75 22.87 1.01
CA ILE A 323 34.76 22.36 0.06
C ILE A 323 35.45 21.45 -0.96
N ILE A 324 34.95 20.23 -1.11
CA ILE A 324 35.44 19.28 -2.11
C ILE A 324 34.60 19.46 -3.38
N VAL A 325 35.23 19.86 -4.49
CA VAL A 325 34.57 20.05 -5.78
C VAL A 325 34.99 18.96 -6.75
N ILE A 326 34.03 18.18 -7.23
CA ILE A 326 34.20 17.17 -8.27
C ILE A 326 33.81 17.80 -9.61
N SER A 327 34.79 18.05 -10.47
CA SER A 327 34.64 18.76 -11.74
C SER A 327 34.87 17.83 -12.94
N GLY A 328 34.28 18.19 -14.09
CA GLY A 328 34.47 17.46 -15.36
C GLY A 328 33.33 17.67 -16.36
N PRO A 329 33.50 17.21 -17.63
CA PRO A 329 32.50 17.34 -18.69
C PRO A 329 31.15 16.68 -18.35
N SER A 330 30.07 17.06 -19.06
CA SER A 330 28.78 16.36 -18.93
C SER A 330 28.93 14.88 -19.28
N GLY A 331 28.38 13.99 -18.43
CA GLY A 331 28.43 12.55 -18.69
C GLY A 331 29.71 11.81 -18.28
N CYS A 332 30.72 12.49 -17.72
CA CYS A 332 31.98 11.84 -17.32
C CYS A 332 31.89 10.95 -16.06
N GLY A 333 30.73 10.89 -15.39
CA GLY A 333 30.51 10.02 -14.23
C GLY A 333 30.49 10.70 -12.86
N LYS A 334 30.44 12.04 -12.77
CA LYS A 334 30.39 12.78 -11.50
C LYS A 334 29.29 12.31 -10.54
N SER A 335 28.05 12.19 -11.03
CA SER A 335 26.91 11.68 -10.26
C SER A 335 27.12 10.25 -9.78
N ARG A 336 27.82 9.44 -10.57
CA ARG A 336 28.16 8.04 -10.23
C ARG A 336 29.20 7.99 -9.10
N VAL A 337 30.22 8.85 -9.14
CA VAL A 337 31.19 9.01 -8.05
C VAL A 337 30.50 9.45 -6.76
N LEU A 338 29.56 10.40 -6.85
CA LEU A 338 28.81 10.87 -5.69
C LEU A 338 27.92 9.77 -5.08
N ALA A 339 27.25 8.99 -5.92
CA ALA A 339 26.44 7.84 -5.48
C ALA A 339 27.31 6.75 -4.82
N GLN A 340 28.48 6.43 -5.39
CA GLN A 340 29.44 5.49 -4.81
C GLN A 340 30.00 6.00 -3.48
N LEU A 341 30.29 7.29 -3.38
CA LEU A 341 30.72 7.91 -2.13
C LEU A 341 29.62 7.78 -1.07
N SER A 342 28.36 8.06 -1.41
CA SER A 342 27.23 7.90 -0.48
C SER A 342 27.11 6.46 0.04
N ALA A 343 27.18 5.47 -0.85
CA ALA A 343 27.15 4.05 -0.46
C ALA A 343 28.34 3.67 0.43
N ALA A 344 29.55 4.13 0.10
CA ALA A 344 30.73 3.87 0.93
C ALA A 344 30.65 4.52 2.33
N LEU A 345 29.96 5.67 2.46
CA LEU A 345 29.67 6.27 3.76
C LEU A 345 28.64 5.45 4.55
N GLU A 346 27.62 4.90 3.89
CA GLU A 346 26.64 4.00 4.51
C GLU A 346 27.31 2.73 5.06
N ASP A 347 28.16 2.07 4.27
CA ASP A 347 28.90 0.87 4.68
C ASP A 347 29.79 1.11 5.92
N ARG A 348 30.30 2.34 6.07
CA ARG A 348 31.12 2.77 7.22
C ARG A 348 30.28 3.26 8.42
N GLY A 349 28.95 3.17 8.34
CA GLY A 349 28.03 3.58 9.41
C GLY A 349 27.77 5.09 9.46
N TRP A 350 28.11 5.84 8.41
CA TRP A 350 27.93 7.28 8.30
C TRP A 350 26.68 7.70 7.49
N GLY A 351 25.88 6.77 6.97
CA GLY A 351 24.68 7.08 6.18
C GLY A 351 23.69 8.02 6.88
N ASN A 352 23.47 7.83 8.19
CA ASN A 352 22.60 8.72 8.96
C ASN A 352 23.21 10.13 9.20
N GLN A 353 24.52 10.29 8.94
CA GLN A 353 25.29 11.53 9.09
C GLN A 353 25.61 12.20 7.74
N SER A 354 25.18 11.61 6.63
CA SER A 354 25.31 12.18 5.29
C SER A 354 23.96 12.63 4.74
N THR A 355 23.99 13.67 3.91
CA THR A 355 22.84 14.08 3.09
C THR A 355 23.28 14.24 1.64
N LEU A 356 22.43 13.79 0.72
CA LEU A 356 22.67 13.87 -0.71
C LEU A 356 21.52 14.65 -1.35
N VAL A 357 21.87 15.71 -2.08
CA VAL A 357 20.95 16.46 -2.92
C VAL A 357 21.26 16.12 -4.37
N ASP A 358 20.43 15.27 -4.97
CA ASP A 358 20.55 14.83 -6.36
C ASP A 358 20.14 15.96 -7.34
N GLN A 359 20.62 15.86 -8.58
CA GLN A 359 20.27 16.76 -9.67
C GLN A 359 18.76 16.69 -9.96
N GLU A 360 18.17 15.50 -9.99
CA GLU A 360 16.73 15.28 -10.02
C GLU A 360 16.18 15.19 -8.59
N VAL A 361 15.72 16.33 -8.06
CA VAL A 361 15.17 16.36 -6.70
C VAL A 361 13.91 15.50 -6.61
N SER A 362 14.02 14.39 -5.88
CA SER A 362 12.87 13.60 -5.45
C SER A 362 12.09 14.38 -4.40
N THR A 363 11.11 15.15 -4.87
CA THR A 363 10.09 15.79 -4.04
C THR A 363 8.97 14.78 -3.89
N TRP A 364 8.90 14.09 -2.75
CA TRP A 364 8.12 12.86 -2.55
C TRP A 364 6.58 12.98 -2.64
N GLY A 365 6.02 13.92 -3.41
CA GLY A 365 4.59 14.22 -3.47
C GLY A 365 4.01 14.72 -2.14
N LEU A 366 4.87 14.94 -1.15
CA LEU A 366 4.49 15.41 0.17
C LEU A 366 4.21 16.92 0.15
N PRO A 367 3.38 17.40 1.09
CA PRO A 367 3.34 18.82 1.43
C PRO A 367 4.75 19.36 1.69
N ILE A 368 4.99 20.63 1.33
CA ILE A 368 6.31 21.26 1.48
C ILE A 368 6.78 21.19 2.95
N HIS A 369 5.87 21.44 3.90
CA HIS A 369 6.16 21.31 5.34
C HIS A 369 6.63 19.90 5.72
N ASP A 370 5.91 18.87 5.27
CA ASP A 370 6.21 17.47 5.60
C ASP A 370 7.52 17.03 4.95
N TYR A 371 7.76 17.45 3.71
CA TYR A 371 9.04 17.22 3.03
C TYR A 371 10.21 17.82 3.82
N LEU A 372 10.09 19.05 4.32
CA LEU A 372 11.13 19.73 5.08
C LEU A 372 11.30 19.13 6.48
N SER A 373 10.22 18.78 7.18
CA SER A 373 10.28 18.17 8.52
C SER A 373 10.96 16.80 8.52
N THR A 374 11.02 16.09 7.39
CA THR A 374 11.84 14.87 7.29
C THR A 374 13.33 15.09 7.57
N SER A 375 13.82 16.34 7.46
CA SER A 375 15.19 16.69 7.82
C SER A 375 15.47 16.61 9.33
N GLU A 376 14.42 16.66 10.16
CA GLU A 376 14.50 16.53 11.62
C GLU A 376 14.52 15.06 12.08
N LEU A 377 14.16 14.12 11.20
CA LEU A 377 14.12 12.69 11.48
C LEU A 377 15.54 12.08 11.38
N GLY A 378 16.37 12.30 12.40
CA GLY A 378 17.69 11.68 12.50
C GLY A 378 18.32 11.76 13.90
N PRO A 379 19.07 10.74 14.35
CA PRO A 379 19.60 10.65 15.72
C PRO A 379 20.63 11.73 16.08
N ARG A 380 21.04 12.56 15.12
CA ARG A 380 22.02 13.65 15.29
C ARG A 380 21.70 14.87 14.42
N ALA A 381 20.42 15.17 14.17
CA ALA A 381 20.06 16.47 13.62
C ALA A 381 20.60 17.55 14.59
N ARG A 382 21.53 18.40 14.13
CA ARG A 382 21.90 19.61 14.88
C ARG A 382 20.63 20.46 15.02
N ARG A 383 20.56 21.32 16.06
CA ARG A 383 19.37 22.17 16.31
C ARG A 383 18.85 22.72 14.98
N PRO A 384 17.59 22.43 14.58
CA PRO A 384 17.07 22.87 13.31
C PRO A 384 17.19 24.39 13.25
N ARG A 385 17.80 24.91 12.18
CA ARG A 385 17.59 26.31 11.81
C ARG A 385 16.08 26.49 11.61
N SER A 386 15.51 27.66 11.91
CA SER A 386 14.08 27.84 11.71
C SER A 386 13.70 27.53 10.26
N LEU A 387 12.57 26.85 10.05
CA LEU A 387 12.04 26.50 8.74
C LEU A 387 12.05 27.71 7.80
N GLU A 388 11.58 28.83 8.33
CA GLU A 388 11.58 30.15 7.70
C GLU A 388 13.00 30.55 7.30
N ALA A 389 13.97 30.59 8.23
CA ALA A 389 15.34 30.99 7.91
C ALA A 389 16.00 30.11 6.84
N ALA A 390 15.69 28.81 6.81
CA ALA A 390 16.23 27.92 5.78
C ALA A 390 15.62 28.18 4.39
N LEU A 391 14.33 28.47 4.32
CA LEU A 391 13.65 28.86 3.07
C LEU A 391 14.09 30.25 2.60
N GLU A 392 14.21 31.20 3.52
CA GLU A 392 14.75 32.54 3.26
C GLU A 392 16.20 32.49 2.78
N ALA A 393 17.02 31.57 3.32
CA ALA A 393 18.41 31.40 2.90
C ALA A 393 18.58 30.99 1.43
N VAL A 394 17.52 30.48 0.79
CA VAL A 394 17.52 30.01 -0.60
C VAL A 394 16.52 30.76 -1.48
N ASP A 395 16.15 32.01 -1.13
CA ASP A 395 15.24 32.85 -1.92
C ASP A 395 13.87 32.18 -2.15
N LEU A 396 13.31 31.57 -1.10
CA LEU A 396 11.96 31.02 -1.06
C LEU A 396 11.11 31.72 0.02
N HIS A 397 11.30 33.03 0.19
CA HIS A 397 10.60 33.86 1.17
C HIS A 397 9.07 33.84 1.02
N GLU A 398 8.58 33.82 -0.23
CA GLU A 398 7.15 33.75 -0.51
C GLU A 398 6.54 32.43 -0.02
N ILE A 399 7.25 31.32 -0.21
CA ILE A 399 6.86 30.00 0.28
C ILE A 399 6.96 29.95 1.81
N ALA A 400 7.98 30.57 2.41
CA ALA A 400 8.14 30.63 3.87
C ALA A 400 6.98 31.34 4.58
N ARG A 401 6.38 32.35 3.93
CA ARG A 401 5.26 33.14 4.44
C ARG A 401 3.88 32.58 4.05
N ASP A 402 3.86 31.51 3.25
CA ASP A 402 2.65 30.89 2.75
C ASP A 402 1.99 30.04 3.84
N SER A 403 0.75 30.39 4.23
CA SER A 403 -0.02 29.59 5.19
C SER A 403 -0.39 28.19 4.67
N THR A 404 -0.21 27.92 3.37
CA THR A 404 -0.57 26.66 2.71
C THR A 404 0.57 25.64 2.67
N LEU A 405 1.71 25.87 3.35
CA LEU A 405 2.84 24.94 3.43
C LEU A 405 2.46 23.49 3.83
N GLY A 406 1.39 23.32 4.63
CA GLY A 406 0.86 22.03 5.05
C GLY A 406 0.00 21.30 4.01
N THR A 407 -0.39 21.97 2.92
CA THR A 407 -1.25 21.40 1.87
C THR A 407 -0.63 21.47 0.48
N ARG A 408 0.14 22.51 0.19
CA ARG A 408 0.82 22.72 -1.10
C ARG A 408 1.93 21.69 -1.25
N THR A 409 1.92 20.96 -2.36
CA THR A 409 2.90 19.90 -2.59
C THR A 409 4.17 20.44 -3.25
N ALA A 410 5.31 19.83 -2.95
CA ALA A 410 6.58 20.22 -3.57
C ALA A 410 6.64 19.95 -5.10
N LEU A 411 5.68 19.19 -5.65
CA LEU A 411 5.53 18.95 -7.09
C LEU A 411 5.00 20.17 -7.85
N GLU A 412 4.26 21.06 -7.17
CA GLU A 412 3.69 22.29 -7.74
C GLU A 412 4.75 23.40 -7.91
N LEU A 413 5.95 23.20 -7.36
CA LEU A 413 7.07 24.12 -7.51
C LEU A 413 7.75 23.96 -8.86
N SER A 414 8.30 25.05 -9.38
CA SER A 414 9.19 25.00 -10.56
C SER A 414 10.42 24.14 -10.28
N VAL A 415 11.08 23.66 -11.35
CA VAL A 415 12.30 22.84 -11.23
C VAL A 415 13.37 23.55 -10.38
N GLY A 416 13.55 24.86 -10.58
CA GLY A 416 14.51 25.67 -9.82
C GLY A 416 14.11 25.84 -8.34
N GLU A 417 12.84 26.05 -8.04
CA GLU A 417 12.33 26.11 -6.66
C GLU A 417 12.46 24.76 -5.95
N ARG A 418 12.19 23.64 -6.63
CA ARG A 418 12.39 22.30 -6.06
C ARG A 418 13.86 22.05 -5.69
N ARG A 419 14.79 22.50 -6.52
CA ARG A 419 16.22 22.41 -6.23
C ARG A 419 16.61 23.25 -5.02
N ARG A 420 16.14 24.50 -4.95
CA ARG A 420 16.35 25.36 -3.79
C ARG A 420 15.71 24.80 -2.53
N LEU A 421 14.52 24.20 -2.62
CA LEU A 421 13.85 23.52 -1.52
C LEU A 421 14.66 22.33 -0.98
N ALA A 422 15.28 21.54 -1.87
CA ALA A 422 16.16 20.44 -1.46
C ALA A 422 17.43 20.94 -0.76
N ILE A 423 18.00 22.05 -1.23
CA ILE A 423 19.11 22.72 -0.55
C ILE A 423 18.66 23.23 0.82
N ALA A 424 17.49 23.87 0.93
CA ALA A 424 16.91 24.29 2.21
C ALA A 424 16.76 23.11 3.18
N ARG A 425 16.24 21.98 2.69
CA ARG A 425 16.13 20.73 3.46
C ARG A 425 17.48 20.23 3.96
N SER A 426 18.52 20.32 3.13
CA SER A 426 19.90 19.97 3.51
C SER A 426 20.44 20.90 4.61
N LEU A 427 20.20 22.21 4.47
CA LEU A 427 20.57 23.23 5.47
C LEU A 427 19.83 23.03 6.81
N LEU A 428 18.57 22.60 6.78
CA LEU A 428 17.80 22.25 7.99
C LEU A 428 18.36 21.02 8.69
N ARG A 429 18.70 19.98 7.93
CA ARG A 429 19.29 18.75 8.46
C ARG A 429 20.65 19.02 9.13
N ALA A 430 21.42 19.95 8.57
CA ALA A 430 22.77 20.30 9.00
C ALA A 430 23.64 19.06 9.23
N ALA A 431 23.61 18.14 8.26
CA ALA A 431 24.33 16.87 8.35
C ALA A 431 25.85 17.10 8.36
N PRO A 432 26.62 16.32 9.15
CA PRO A 432 28.09 16.41 9.17
C PRO A 432 28.76 16.27 7.80
N ILE A 433 28.11 15.57 6.86
CA ILE A 433 28.56 15.42 5.48
C ILE A 433 27.40 15.80 4.56
N SER A 434 27.61 16.78 3.68
CA SER A 434 26.61 17.24 2.73
C SER A 434 27.15 17.14 1.30
N MET A 435 26.43 16.41 0.46
CA MET A 435 26.78 16.12 -0.93
C MET A 435 25.74 16.75 -1.86
N PHE A 436 26.18 17.46 -2.89
CA PHE A 436 25.30 18.16 -3.83
C PHE A 436 25.69 17.86 -5.27
N ASP A 437 24.73 17.39 -6.07
CA ASP A 437 24.92 17.18 -7.51
C ASP A 437 24.36 18.36 -8.31
N GLU A 438 25.26 19.08 -8.99
CA GLU A 438 24.97 20.28 -9.77
C GLU A 438 24.04 21.30 -9.09
N PRO A 439 24.35 21.77 -7.86
CA PRO A 439 23.47 22.67 -7.09
C PRO A 439 23.22 24.02 -7.78
N LEU A 440 24.06 24.39 -8.76
CA LEU A 440 24.01 25.66 -9.49
C LEU A 440 23.29 25.56 -10.85
N ALA A 441 22.90 24.36 -11.28
CA ALA A 441 22.29 24.17 -12.59
C ALA A 441 20.93 24.88 -12.67
N GLY A 442 20.67 25.57 -13.79
CA GLY A 442 19.41 26.28 -14.03
C GLY A 442 19.16 27.51 -13.15
N LEU A 443 20.14 27.95 -12.35
CA LEU A 443 20.07 29.19 -11.57
C LEU A 443 20.69 30.36 -12.35
N ASP A 444 20.07 31.53 -12.22
CA ASP A 444 20.63 32.80 -12.68
C ASP A 444 21.77 33.26 -11.77
N ASN A 445 22.51 34.27 -12.22
CA ASN A 445 23.77 34.65 -11.60
C ASN A 445 23.59 35.06 -10.13
N GLU A 446 22.55 35.85 -9.80
CA GLU A 446 22.26 36.28 -8.44
C GLU A 446 21.99 35.10 -7.49
N ARG A 447 21.14 34.15 -7.90
CA ARG A 447 20.84 32.97 -7.07
C ARG A 447 22.02 32.01 -6.96
N ARG A 448 22.87 31.92 -7.98
CA ARG A 448 24.15 31.17 -7.88
C ARG A 448 25.03 31.73 -6.78
N HIS A 449 25.23 33.05 -6.74
CA HIS A 449 26.04 33.70 -5.70
C HIS A 449 25.48 33.42 -4.30
N MET A 450 24.17 33.49 -4.14
CA MET A 450 23.50 33.18 -2.88
C MET A 450 23.73 31.72 -2.46
N VAL A 451 23.46 30.75 -3.35
CA VAL A 451 23.64 29.31 -3.03
C VAL A 451 25.10 29.00 -2.69
N ILE A 452 26.06 29.52 -3.46
CA ILE A 452 27.50 29.36 -3.19
C ILE A 452 27.83 29.90 -1.80
N SER A 453 27.38 31.11 -1.47
CA SER A 453 27.63 31.74 -0.16
C SER A 453 27.10 30.87 1.00
N ARG A 454 25.91 30.28 0.86
CA ARG A 454 25.33 29.39 1.88
C ARG A 454 26.07 28.07 2.04
N LEU A 455 26.56 27.50 0.94
CA LEU A 455 27.35 26.27 0.99
C LEU A 455 28.73 26.51 1.63
N TRP A 456 29.31 27.69 1.44
CA TRP A 456 30.49 28.15 2.19
C TRP A 456 30.23 28.37 3.69
N GLU A 457 29.06 28.88 4.05
CA GLU A 457 28.68 28.96 5.47
C GLU A 457 28.52 27.55 6.06
N LEU A 458 27.96 26.61 5.30
CA LEU A 458 27.76 25.23 5.71
C LEU A 458 29.10 24.48 5.87
N SER A 459 30.10 24.77 5.03
CA SER A 459 31.43 24.14 5.09
C SER A 459 32.24 24.49 6.34
N ARG A 460 31.84 25.53 7.09
CA ARG A 460 32.42 25.86 8.41
C ARG A 460 32.16 24.79 9.47
N GLU A 461 31.02 24.12 9.35
CA GLU A 461 30.50 23.23 10.38
C GLU A 461 30.41 21.77 9.95
N SER A 462 30.54 21.52 8.63
CA SER A 462 30.34 20.21 8.02
C SER A 462 31.23 20.06 6.79
N ALA A 463 31.48 18.82 6.38
CA ALA A 463 32.16 18.57 5.11
C ALA A 463 31.17 18.71 3.95
N VAL A 464 31.51 19.53 2.96
CA VAL A 464 30.68 19.78 1.78
C VAL A 464 31.36 19.23 0.54
N VAL A 465 30.66 18.38 -0.20
CA VAL A 465 31.10 17.83 -1.49
C VAL A 465 30.13 18.31 -2.56
N VAL A 466 30.65 18.84 -3.67
CA VAL A 466 29.84 19.36 -4.76
C VAL A 466 30.31 18.81 -6.10
N CYS A 467 29.39 18.28 -6.90
CA CYS A 467 29.64 17.94 -8.30
C CYS A 467 29.22 19.10 -9.22
N GLY A 468 30.04 19.41 -10.22
CA GLY A 468 29.74 20.46 -11.19
C GLY A 468 30.60 20.38 -12.46
N HIS A 469 30.34 21.28 -13.41
CA HIS A 469 31.11 21.36 -14.66
C HIS A 469 32.44 22.11 -14.50
N ASP A 470 32.44 23.15 -13.67
CA ASP A 470 33.57 24.06 -13.52
C ASP A 470 33.79 24.40 -12.04
N VAL A 471 35.06 24.58 -11.69
CA VAL A 471 35.54 25.03 -10.38
C VAL A 471 35.46 26.56 -10.23
N GLY A 472 35.46 27.31 -11.33
CA GLY A 472 35.50 28.78 -11.36
C GLY A 472 34.58 29.47 -10.34
N PRO A 473 33.27 29.15 -10.28
CA PRO A 473 32.35 29.78 -9.33
C PRO A 473 32.72 29.59 -7.85
N TRP A 474 33.45 28.52 -7.52
CA TRP A 474 33.89 28.18 -6.17
C TRP A 474 35.20 28.86 -5.78
N THR A 475 35.99 29.29 -6.77
CA THR A 475 37.24 30.01 -6.59
C THR A 475 37.10 31.54 -6.68
N ASP A 476 35.96 32.05 -7.14
CA ASP A 476 35.75 33.49 -7.31
C ASP A 476 35.66 34.23 -5.97
N THR A 477 36.61 35.13 -5.71
CA THR A 477 36.61 35.99 -4.51
C THR A 477 35.33 36.80 -4.31
N ARG A 478 34.52 37.04 -5.36
CA ARG A 478 33.23 37.75 -5.28
C ARG A 478 32.10 36.90 -4.70
N THR A 479 32.18 35.57 -4.83
CA THR A 479 31.21 34.61 -4.29
C THR A 479 31.60 34.10 -2.90
N ILE A 480 32.88 34.23 -2.54
CA ILE A 480 33.44 33.76 -1.27
C ILE A 480 33.17 34.78 -0.14
N PRO A 481 32.62 34.37 1.02
CA PRO A 481 32.46 35.24 2.18
C PRO A 481 33.79 35.85 2.65
N LYS A 482 33.79 37.14 3.05
CA LYS A 482 34.98 37.91 3.46
C LYS A 482 36.02 37.17 4.33
N PRO A 483 35.67 36.30 5.29
CA PRO A 483 36.65 35.57 6.10
C PRO A 483 37.59 34.64 5.31
N TYR A 484 37.19 34.18 4.12
CA TYR A 484 37.96 33.25 3.27
C TYR A 484 38.67 33.96 2.11
N GLN A 485 38.41 35.25 1.89
CA GLN A 485 39.09 36.03 0.85
C GLN A 485 40.58 36.28 1.17
N GLN A 486 41.00 36.14 2.44
CA GLN A 486 42.39 36.32 2.89
C GLN A 486 43.23 35.04 2.76
N SER A 487 42.64 33.86 3.03
CA SER A 487 43.27 32.54 2.82
C SER A 487 43.76 32.36 1.37
N ASN A 488 42.86 32.62 0.42
CA ASN A 488 43.11 32.52 -1.02
C ASN A 488 44.12 33.54 -1.58
N ARG A 489 44.56 34.54 -0.80
CA ARG A 489 45.62 35.49 -1.23
C ARG A 489 47.01 35.00 -0.86
N GLU A 490 47.14 34.13 0.15
CA GLU A 490 48.44 33.59 0.58
C GLU A 490 48.75 32.25 -0.13
N SER A 491 47.73 31.47 -0.50
CA SER A 491 47.87 30.35 -1.42
C SER A 491 47.77 30.84 -2.87
N GLY A 492 48.90 30.86 -3.58
CA GLY A 492 48.94 31.09 -5.04
C GLY A 492 48.03 30.12 -5.83
N PRO A 493 47.91 30.27 -7.16
CA PRO A 493 46.91 29.56 -7.97
C PRO A 493 46.92 28.06 -7.67
N CYS A 494 45.73 27.51 -7.35
CA CYS A 494 45.51 26.13 -6.95
C CYS A 494 46.42 25.17 -7.72
N ALA A 495 47.34 24.51 -7.01
CA ALA A 495 48.17 23.48 -7.60
C ALA A 495 47.26 22.35 -8.12
N GLU A 496 47.25 22.16 -9.44
CA GLU A 496 46.75 20.95 -10.10
C GLU A 496 47.69 19.78 -9.71
N HIS A 497 47.25 18.89 -8.84
CA HIS A 497 47.87 17.59 -8.58
C HIS A 497 46.84 16.48 -8.56
#